data_AF-A0A1G4NSJ4-F1
#
_entry.id   AF-A0A1G4NSJ4-F1
#
_cell.length_a   1.000
_cell.length_b   1.000
_cell.length_c   1.000
_cell.angle_alpha   90.00
_cell.angle_beta   90.00
_cell.angle_gamma   90.00
#
_symmetry.space_group_name_H-M   'P 1'
#
loop_
_entity.id
_entity.type
_entity.pdbx_description
1 polymer ?
#
loop_
_entity_poly.entity_id
_entity_poly.type
_entity_poly.pdbx_seq_one_letter_code
_entity_poly.pdbx_strand_id
1 'polypeptide(L)' 'MYIFWQNISKFPTFLISVFTGFFLTALYPIFQLLKSQNLIYIFLVFIIVFLLYITLKSMLGYA' A
#
# COMPACT_ATOMS: atom_id res chain seq x y z
N MET A 1 -17.73 25.46 5.84
CA MET A 1 -16.58 24.54 5.78
C MET A 1 -16.03 24.14 7.15
N TYR A 2 -15.90 25.07 8.13
CA TYR A 2 -15.40 24.77 9.49
C TYR A 2 -16.25 23.76 10.28
N ILE A 3 -17.58 23.82 10.12
CA ILE A 3 -18.54 22.93 10.82
C ILE A 3 -18.35 21.46 10.40
N PHE A 4 -18.03 21.20 9.13
CA PHE A 4 -17.80 19.85 8.62
C PHE A 4 -16.58 19.20 9.30
N TRP A 5 -15.46 19.90 9.31
CA TRP A 5 -14.23 19.42 9.95
C TRP A 5 -14.38 19.27 11.47
N GLN A 6 -15.10 20.17 12.13
CA GLN A 6 -15.43 20.04 13.56
C GLN A 6 -16.32 18.84 13.88
N ASN A 7 -17.16 18.40 12.95
CA ASN A 7 -18.00 17.21 13.14
C ASN A 7 -17.22 15.93 12.83
N ILE A 8 -16.34 15.95 11.83
CA ILE A 8 -15.40 14.86 11.56
C ILE A 8 -14.52 14.56 12.78
N SER A 9 -14.00 15.58 13.46
CA SER A 9 -13.16 15.39 14.65
C SER A 9 -13.91 14.81 15.85
N LYS A 10 -15.25 14.88 15.87
CA LYS A 10 -16.09 14.28 16.93
C LYS A 10 -16.33 12.79 16.73
N PHE A 11 -16.14 12.27 15.51
CA PHE A 11 -16.41 10.87 15.17
C PHE A 11 -15.23 10.19 14.44
N PRO A 12 -14.02 10.19 15.03
CA PRO A 12 -12.83 9.62 14.38
C PRO A 12 -12.97 8.11 14.14
N THR A 13 -13.53 7.36 15.11
CA THR A 13 -13.71 5.92 14.99
C THR A 13 -14.64 5.53 13.85
N PHE A 14 -15.71 6.32 13.62
CA PHE A 14 -16.63 6.11 12.51
C PHE A 14 -15.92 6.28 11.17
N LEU A 15 -15.16 7.36 11.01
CA LEU A 15 -14.43 7.59 9.77
C LEU A 15 -13.39 6.51 9.52
N ILE A 16 -12.60 6.14 10.53
CA ILE A 16 -11.61 5.07 10.40
C ILE A 16 -12.30 3.76 10.00
N SER A 17 -13.45 3.42 10.60
CA SER A 17 -14.21 2.22 10.25
C SER A 17 -14.71 2.24 8.82
N VAL A 18 -15.29 3.37 8.36
CA VAL A 18 -15.79 3.53 6.99
C VAL A 18 -14.65 3.47 5.98
N PHE A 19 -13.56 4.21 6.21
CA PHE A 19 -12.39 4.17 5.33
C PHE A 19 -11.77 2.78 5.28
N THR A 20 -11.60 2.13 6.44
CA THR A 20 -11.03 0.79 6.52
C THR A 20 -11.89 -0.22 5.77
N GLY A 21 -13.21 -0.21 5.99
CA GLY A 21 -14.14 -1.09 5.28
C GLY A 21 -14.14 -0.84 3.77
N PHE A 22 -14.22 0.43 3.36
CA PHE A 22 -14.17 0.82 1.95
C PHE A 22 -12.88 0.35 1.27
N PHE A 23 -11.72 0.62 1.87
CA PHE A 23 -10.45 0.21 1.29
C PHE A 23 -10.24 -1.29 1.32
N LEU A 24 -10.69 -2.01 2.36
CA LEU A 24 -10.64 -3.47 2.38
C LEU A 24 -11.44 -4.08 1.22
N THR A 25 -12.64 -3.57 0.95
CA THR A 25 -13.45 -4.03 -0.17
C THR A 25 -12.86 -3.62 -1.52
N ALA A 26 -12.38 -2.38 -1.66
CA ALA A 26 -11.78 -1.89 -2.89
C ALA A 26 -10.46 -2.60 -3.25
N LEU A 27 -9.67 -2.99 -2.24
CA LEU A 27 -8.41 -3.71 -2.40
C LEU A 27 -8.60 -5.24 -2.45
N TYR A 28 -9.80 -5.76 -2.23
CA TYR A 28 -10.09 -7.20 -2.28
C TYR A 28 -9.62 -7.90 -3.57
N PRO A 29 -9.85 -7.34 -4.78
CA PRO A 29 -9.36 -7.95 -6.02
C PRO A 29 -7.83 -8.03 -6.07
N ILE A 30 -7.14 -7.06 -5.46
CA ILE A 30 -5.66 -7.06 -5.37
C ILE A 30 -5.21 -8.22 -4.47
N PHE A 31 -5.83 -8.40 -3.31
CA PHE A 31 -5.55 -9.56 -2.44
C PHE A 31 -5.85 -10.90 -3.13
N GLN A 32 -6.88 -10.96 -3.98
CA GLN A 32 -7.18 -12.14 -4.77
C GLN A 32 -6.08 -12.43 -5.81
N LEU A 33 -5.55 -11.39 -6.46
CA LEU A 33 -4.41 -11.50 -7.38
C LEU A 33 -3.16 -12.01 -6.67
N LEU A 34 -2.91 -11.54 -5.44
CA LEU A 34 -1.80 -12.02 -4.60
C LEU A 34 -1.93 -13.50 -4.20
N LYS A 35 -3.11 -14.13 -4.32
CA LYS A 35 -3.26 -15.56 -4.04
C LYS A 35 -2.67 -16.45 -5.15
N SER A 36 -2.48 -15.89 -6.34
CA SER A 36 -1.80 -16.59 -7.43
C SER A 36 -0.31 -16.72 -7.11
N GLN A 37 0.16 -17.94 -6.83
CA GLN A 37 1.56 -18.22 -6.50
C GLN A 37 2.52 -17.63 -7.54
N ASN A 38 2.16 -17.67 -8.82
CA ASN A 38 2.97 -17.14 -9.92
C ASN A 38 3.20 -15.63 -9.80
N LEU A 39 2.18 -14.86 -9.39
CA LEU A 39 2.29 -13.41 -9.24
C LEU A 39 3.13 -13.02 -8.02
N ILE A 40 3.06 -13.81 -6.94
CA ILE A 40 3.92 -13.62 -5.77
C ILE A 40 5.39 -13.79 -6.17
N TYR A 41 5.72 -14.84 -6.93
CA TYR A 41 7.09 -15.07 -7.37
C TYR A 41 7.61 -13.94 -8.25
N ILE A 42 6.80 -13.47 -9.21
CA ILE A 42 7.16 -12.33 -10.08
C ILE A 42 7.42 -11.07 -9.25
N PHE A 43 6.55 -10.79 -8.28
CA PHE A 43 6.69 -9.63 -7.39
C PHE A 43 7.96 -9.72 -6.52
N LEU A 44 8.27 -10.90 -5.97
CA LEU A 44 9.48 -11.13 -5.20
C LEU A 44 10.74 -10.95 -6.04
N VAL A 45 10.77 -11.49 -7.27
CA VAL A 45 11.90 -11.30 -8.19
C VAL A 45 12.10 -9.82 -8.49
N PHE A 46 11.03 -9.07 -8.74
CA PHE A 46 11.11 -7.63 -8.99
C PHE A 46 11.71 -6.88 -7.79
N ILE A 47 11.28 -7.20 -6.57
CA ILE A 47 11.84 -6.62 -5.33
C ILE A 47 13.33 -6.92 -5.18
N ILE A 48 13.74 -8.16 -5.44
CA ILE A 48 15.15 -8.57 -5.35
C ILE A 48 15.99 -7.78 -6.35
N VAL A 49 15.55 -7.69 -7.61
CA VAL A 49 16.24 -6.93 -8.66
C VAL A 49 16.33 -5.45 -8.29
N PHE A 50 15.26 -4.87 -7.77
CA PHE A 50 15.23 -3.48 -7.34
C PHE A 50 16.19 -3.19 -6.18
N LEU A 51 16.23 -4.06 -5.17
CA LEU A 51 17.17 -3.95 -4.05
C LEU A 51 18.62 -4.11 -4.50
N LEU A 52 18.89 -5.06 -5.41
CA LEU A 52 20.21 -5.21 -6.02
C LEU A 52 20.62 -3.95 -6.78
N TYR A 53 19.71 -3.37 -7.57
CA TYR A 53 19.96 -2.11 -8.26
C TYR A 53 20.29 -0.97 -7.30
N ILE A 54 19.52 -0.78 -6.23
CA ILE A 54 19.81 0.24 -5.20
C ILE A 54 21.17 0.00 -4.57
N THR A 55 21.48 -1.25 -4.24
CA THR A 55 22.76 -1.62 -3.60
C THR A 55 23.93 -1.30 -4.51
N LEU A 56 23.86 -1.70 -5.78
CA LEU A 56 24.89 -1.39 -6.78
C LEU A 56 25.01 0.12 -7.02
N LYS A 57 23.89 0.84 -7.16
CA LYS A 57 23.85 2.30 -7.29
C LYS A 57 24.59 2.97 -6.13
N SER A 58 24.31 2.54 -4.90
CA SER A 58 24.96 3.03 -3.68
C SER A 58 26.47 2.73 -3.66
N MET A 59 26.87 1.52 -4.02
CA MET A 59 28.28 1.11 -4.07
C MET A 59 29.09 1.87 -5.12
N LEU A 60 28.48 2.20 -6.26
CA LEU A 60 29.12 2.91 -7.35
C LEU A 60 29.16 4.44 -7.14
N GLY A 61 28.56 4.95 -6.06
CA GLY A 61 28.54 6.39 -5.77
C GLY A 61 27.71 7.21 -6.75
N TYR A 62 26.85 6.58 -7.55
CA TYR A 62 25.86 7.28 -8.35
C TYR A 62 24.77 7.77 -7.38
N ALA A 63 24.85 9.03 -6.93
CA ALA A 63 23.79 9.68 -6.17
C ALA A 63 22.63 10.07 -7.11
#